data_AF-A0A815JWH5-F1
#
_entry.id   AF-A0A815JWH5-F1
#
_cell.length_a   1.000
_cell.length_b   1.000
_cell.length_c   1.000
_cell.angle_alpha   90.00
_cell.angle_beta   90.00
_cell.angle_gamma   90.00
#
_symmetry.space_group_name_H-M   'P 1'
#
loop_
_entity.id
_entity.type
_entity.pdbx_description
1 polymer ?
#
loop_
_entity_poly.entity_id
_entity_poly.type
_entity_poly.pdbx_seq_one_letter_code
_entity_poly.pdbx_strand_id
1 'polypeptide(L)'
;MSLNLVSSAEWGVEYEYATETLSGGVTKRTKARKTTENVRTLTGIFTLGISEFVGEHRIESYEYYYGSDYLGETKNAAAEAANKKGIALFNEKNFEEAEKLCNAAYQTCETGYTNEALFKNNITIAQNAAEAQKAAEAQKAAEAQRAAEAQRTVEQERIAEKKAAEAREHAWREKAQRAGKLQR
;
A
#
# COMPACT_ATOMS: atom_id res chain seq x y z
N MET A 1 62.57 33.56 14.29
CA MET A 1 61.80 32.46 14.90
C MET A 1 60.57 32.24 14.04
N SER A 2 60.50 31.12 13.35
CA SER A 2 59.40 30.77 12.44
C SER A 2 58.22 30.22 13.26
N LEU A 3 57.07 30.89 13.18
CA LEU A 3 55.80 30.37 13.71
C LEU A 3 55.30 29.28 12.75
N ASN A 4 55.39 28.03 13.16
CA ASN A 4 54.76 26.92 12.46
C ASN A 4 53.24 27.00 12.66
N LEU A 5 52.49 27.07 11.56
CA LEU A 5 51.04 26.89 11.55
C LEU A 5 50.71 25.50 12.11
N VAL A 6 49.89 25.46 13.16
CA VAL A 6 49.24 24.23 13.62
C VAL A 6 48.08 23.94 12.66
N SER A 7 48.11 22.74 12.05
CA SER A 7 47.13 22.28 11.08
C SER A 7 45.73 22.19 11.69
N SER A 8 44.73 22.67 10.95
CA SER A 8 43.32 22.45 11.24
C SER A 8 43.05 20.94 11.35
N ALA A 9 42.42 20.50 12.44
CA ALA A 9 41.96 19.13 12.56
C ALA A 9 40.78 18.95 11.59
N GLU A 10 41.00 18.28 10.47
CA GLU A 10 39.93 17.84 9.59
C GLU A 10 39.15 16.73 10.30
N TRP A 11 37.93 17.07 10.75
CA TRP A 11 37.00 16.09 11.28
C TRP A 11 36.50 15.22 10.12
N GLY A 12 37.10 14.05 9.93
CA GLY A 12 36.52 13.00 9.09
C GLY A 12 35.21 12.54 9.72
N VAL A 13 34.08 12.96 9.19
CA VAL A 13 32.76 12.44 9.57
C VAL A 13 32.35 11.41 8.53
N GLU A 14 32.41 10.14 8.90
CA GLU A 14 31.91 9.05 8.07
C GLU A 14 30.44 8.77 8.45
N TYR A 15 29.58 8.75 7.43
CA TYR A 15 28.18 8.36 7.56
C TYR A 15 27.97 6.99 6.93
N GLU A 16 27.53 6.04 7.75
CA GLU A 16 27.09 4.74 7.27
C GLU A 16 25.56 4.74 7.18
N TYR A 17 25.04 4.32 6.03
CA TYR A 17 23.61 4.15 5.80
C TYR A 17 23.30 2.68 5.64
N ALA A 18 22.44 2.16 6.50
CA ALA A 18 21.90 0.82 6.38
C ALA A 18 20.39 0.89 6.18
N THR A 19 19.87 0.05 5.29
CA THR A 19 18.43 -0.07 5.06
C THR A 19 18.02 -1.50 5.33
N GLU A 20 17.01 -1.68 6.18
CA GLU A 20 16.48 -2.98 6.59
C GLU A 20 14.98 -3.02 6.30
N THR A 21 14.52 -4.05 5.61
CA THR A 21 13.08 -4.28 5.39
C THR A 21 12.53 -5.05 6.57
N LEU A 22 11.59 -4.44 7.29
CA LEU A 22 10.85 -5.02 8.40
C LEU A 22 9.59 -5.75 7.91
N SER A 23 8.99 -6.52 8.82
CA SER A 23 7.70 -7.17 8.60
C SER A 23 6.62 -6.18 8.19
N GLY A 24 5.72 -6.60 7.29
CA GLY A 24 4.62 -5.76 6.83
C GLY A 24 5.00 -4.67 5.81
N GLY A 25 6.22 -4.70 5.25
CA GLY A 25 6.64 -3.77 4.18
C GLY A 25 7.15 -2.42 4.67
N VAL A 26 7.33 -2.25 5.97
CA VAL A 26 8.00 -1.09 6.55
C VAL A 26 9.51 -1.22 6.35
N THR A 27 10.17 -0.14 5.98
CA THR A 27 11.62 -0.07 5.82
C THR A 27 12.22 0.81 6.91
N LYS A 28 13.22 0.30 7.61
CA LYS A 28 14.03 1.03 8.58
C LYS A 28 15.31 1.49 7.90
N ARG A 29 15.56 2.80 7.92
CA ARG A 29 16.84 3.39 7.54
C ARG A 29 17.60 3.75 8.81
N THR A 30 18.82 3.25 8.93
CA THR A 30 19.74 3.58 10.01
C THR A 30 20.82 4.47 9.42
N LYS A 31 20.97 5.67 10.00
CA LYS A 31 22.07 6.58 9.71
C LYS A 31 22.98 6.60 10.93
N ALA A 32 24.15 5.99 10.78
CA ALA A 32 25.18 5.96 11.81
C ALA A 32 26.25 7.01 11.48
N ARG A 33 26.53 7.90 12.43
CA ARG A 33 27.65 8.84 12.37
C ARG A 33 28.78 8.28 13.22
N LYS A 34 29.93 8.02 12.59
CA LYS A 34 31.18 7.70 13.28
C LYS A 34 32.04 8.95 13.36
N THR A 35 32.45 9.31 14.57
CA THR A 35 33.38 10.43 14.80
C THR A 35 34.64 9.86 15.42
N THR A 36 35.78 9.99 14.74
CA THR A 36 37.08 9.54 15.24
C THR A 36 37.88 10.76 15.68
N GLU A 37 38.05 10.94 16.99
CA GLU A 37 38.93 11.97 17.53
C GLU A 37 40.39 11.48 17.53
N ASN A 38 41.21 12.06 16.64
CA ASN A 38 42.67 11.89 16.71
C ASN A 38 43.26 12.96 17.63
N VAL A 39 43.47 12.65 18.90
CA VAL A 39 44.10 13.57 19.85
C VAL A 39 45.62 13.61 19.60
N ARG A 40 46.18 14.80 19.30
CA ARG A 40 47.62 15.08 19.43
C ARG A 40 47.87 15.65 20.83
N THR A 41 48.63 14.93 21.64
CA THR A 41 49.08 15.38 22.96
C THR A 41 50.04 16.57 22.84
N LEU A 42 49.85 17.59 23.68
CA LEU A 42 50.77 18.73 23.84
C LEU A 42 51.20 18.76 25.30
N THR A 43 52.39 18.24 25.58
CA THR A 43 52.97 18.21 26.92
C THR A 43 53.48 19.62 27.29
N GLY A 44 52.84 20.27 28.27
CA GLY A 44 53.26 21.56 28.80
C GLY A 44 52.78 21.72 30.24
N ILE A 45 53.71 22.12 31.12
CA ILE A 45 53.66 22.08 32.58
C ILE A 45 52.57 23.00 33.16
N PHE A 46 51.31 22.55 33.23
CA PHE A 46 50.34 23.01 34.23
C PHE A 46 49.31 21.90 34.47
N THR A 47 49.23 21.47 35.72
CA THR A 47 48.38 20.39 36.22
C THR A 47 46.90 20.78 36.17
N LEU A 48 46.23 20.50 35.05
CA LEU A 48 44.78 20.38 34.95
C LEU A 48 44.52 19.10 34.17
N GLY A 49 44.29 18.00 34.88
CA GLY A 49 43.91 16.73 34.28
C GLY A 49 42.53 16.85 33.66
N ILE A 50 42.48 17.21 32.38
CA ILE A 50 41.31 17.01 31.53
C ILE A 50 41.41 15.55 31.10
N SER A 51 40.51 14.69 31.57
CA SER A 51 40.44 13.31 31.11
C SER A 51 40.15 13.31 29.61
N GLU A 52 41.08 12.78 28.83
CA GLU A 52 40.90 12.55 27.39
C GLU A 52 39.75 11.55 27.21
N PHE A 53 38.63 12.00 26.64
CA PHE A 53 37.58 11.09 26.17
C PHE A 53 38.04 10.49 24.84
N VAL A 54 38.94 9.52 24.90
CA VAL A 54 39.27 8.72 23.71
C VAL A 54 38.16 7.68 23.54
N GLY A 55 37.16 8.01 22.73
CA GLY A 55 36.03 7.13 22.48
C GLY A 55 35.53 7.25 21.05
N GLU A 56 35.31 6.10 20.39
CA GLU A 56 34.57 6.06 19.13
C GLU A 56 33.09 6.37 19.44
N HIS A 57 32.66 7.60 19.17
CA HIS A 57 31.26 7.99 19.35
C HIS A 57 30.45 7.62 18.09
N ARG A 58 29.60 6.60 18.23
CA ARG A 58 28.62 6.18 17.21
C ARG A 58 27.23 6.70 17.60
N ILE A 59 26.72 7.65 16.82
CA ILE A 59 25.34 8.15 16.96
C ILE A 59 24.50 7.49 15.88
N GLU A 60 23.50 6.71 16.26
CA GLU A 60 22.53 6.11 15.34
C GLU A 60 21.22 6.89 15.37
N SER A 61 20.72 7.22 14.19
CA SER A 61 19.36 7.73 13.98
C SER A 61 18.59 6.72 13.14
N TYR A 62 17.32 6.51 13.50
CA TYR A 62 16.44 5.57 12.81
C TYR A 62 15.30 6.33 12.16
N GLU A 63 15.00 5.99 10.92
CA GLU A 63 13.86 6.54 10.18
C GLU A 63 13.07 5.37 9.60
N TYR A 64 11.76 5.37 9.79
CA TYR A 64 10.86 4.32 9.35
C TYR A 64 10.00 4.82 8.19
N TYR A 65 9.86 3.98 7.16
CA TYR A 65 9.15 4.31 5.92
C TYR A 65 8.20 3.20 5.50
N TYR A 66 7.14 3.52 4.78
CA TYR A 66 6.33 2.56 4.04
C TYR A 66 6.32 2.97 2.56
N GLY A 67 7.00 2.20 1.70
CA GLY A 67 7.31 2.67 0.34
C GLY A 67 8.15 3.94 0.37
N SER A 68 7.63 5.04 -0.18
CA SER A 68 8.26 6.37 -0.16
C SER A 68 7.91 7.22 1.06
N ASP A 69 6.94 6.76 1.86
CA ASP A 69 6.30 7.60 2.87
C ASP A 69 6.99 7.50 4.22
N TYR A 70 7.34 8.64 4.81
CA TYR A 70 7.88 8.71 6.16
C TYR A 70 6.81 8.38 7.21
N LEU A 71 7.17 7.52 8.16
CA LEU A 71 6.31 7.07 9.25
C LEU A 71 6.78 7.55 10.64
N GLY A 72 8.08 7.73 10.86
CA GLY A 72 8.60 8.24 12.14
C GLY A 72 10.02 7.79 12.48
N GLU A 73 10.49 8.16 13.67
CA GLU A 73 11.86 7.87 14.14
C GLU A 73 11.94 6.65 15.08
N THR A 74 10.79 6.13 15.52
CA THR A 74 10.69 4.96 16.39
C THR A 74 9.71 3.94 15.82
N LYS A 75 9.85 2.66 16.20
CA LYS A 75 8.92 1.60 15.80
C LYS A 75 7.47 1.91 16.16
N ASN A 76 7.25 2.40 17.38
CA ASN A 76 5.89 2.68 17.87
C ASN A 76 5.29 3.92 17.19
N ALA A 77 6.07 4.97 16.96
CA ALA A 77 5.62 6.12 16.17
C ALA A 77 5.29 5.70 14.72
N ALA A 78 6.12 4.83 14.13
CA ALA A 78 5.89 4.30 12.79
C ALA A 78 4.61 3.45 12.73
N ALA A 79 4.36 2.62 13.74
CA ALA A 79 3.14 1.83 13.86
C ALA A 79 1.89 2.71 13.99
N GLU A 80 1.91 3.74 14.83
CA GLU A 80 0.81 4.70 14.94
C GLU A 80 0.55 5.44 13.63
N ALA A 81 1.61 5.92 12.97
CA ALA A 81 1.49 6.61 11.70
C ALA A 81 0.93 5.71 10.59
N ALA A 82 1.40 4.46 10.51
CA ALA A 82 0.89 3.46 9.57
C ALA A 82 -0.59 3.15 9.84
N ASN A 83 -0.98 2.96 11.11
CA ASN A 83 -2.38 2.71 11.47
C ASN A 83 -3.27 3.93 11.14
N LYS A 84 -2.80 5.15 11.42
CA LYS A 84 -3.53 6.38 11.08
C LYS A 84 -3.74 6.51 9.57
N LYS A 85 -2.73 6.19 8.77
CA LYS A 85 -2.84 6.15 7.30
C LYS A 85 -3.78 5.05 6.83
N GLY A 86 -3.71 3.85 7.43
CA GLY A 86 -4.65 2.76 7.15
C GLY A 86 -6.10 3.17 7.39
N ILE A 87 -6.39 3.86 8.51
CA ILE A 87 -7.73 4.39 8.79
C ILE A 87 -8.14 5.47 7.77
N ALA A 88 -7.21 6.33 7.34
CA ALA A 88 -7.50 7.33 6.31
C ALA A 88 -7.91 6.66 4.98
N LEU A 89 -7.16 5.66 4.52
CA LEU A 89 -7.49 4.88 3.33
C LEU A 89 -8.81 4.11 3.48
N PHE A 90 -9.10 3.62 4.69
CA PHE A 90 -10.39 2.99 4.99
C PHE A 90 -11.56 3.96 4.75
N ASN A 91 -11.43 5.21 5.21
CA ASN A 91 -12.44 6.25 4.99
C ASN A 91 -12.58 6.64 3.50
N GLU A 92 -11.49 6.53 2.74
CA GLU A 92 -11.47 6.72 1.28
C GLU A 92 -12.04 5.51 0.51
N LYS A 93 -12.49 4.46 1.21
CA LYS A 93 -12.98 3.18 0.65
C LYS A 93 -11.92 2.37 -0.08
N ASN A 94 -10.65 2.65 0.18
CA ASN A 94 -9.54 1.85 -0.31
C ASN A 94 -9.19 0.77 0.73
N PHE A 95 -10.10 -0.21 0.89
CA PHE A 95 -10.04 -1.18 1.98
C PHE A 95 -8.85 -2.13 1.89
N GLU A 96 -8.39 -2.47 0.68
CA GLU A 96 -7.25 -3.38 0.50
C GLU A 96 -5.92 -2.73 0.93
N GLU A 97 -5.68 -1.47 0.59
CA GLU A 97 -4.49 -0.76 1.06
C GLU A 97 -4.59 -0.40 2.53
N ALA A 98 -5.80 -0.10 3.03
CA ALA A 98 -6.05 0.09 4.45
C ALA A 98 -5.67 -1.15 5.27
N GLU A 99 -6.08 -2.35 4.83
CA GLU A 99 -5.73 -3.61 5.48
C GLU A 99 -4.21 -3.83 5.51
N LYS A 100 -3.53 -3.58 4.39
CA LYS A 100 -2.05 -3.70 4.29
C LYS A 100 -1.35 -2.78 5.29
N LEU A 101 -1.77 -1.52 5.40
CA LEU A 101 -1.17 -0.56 6.33
C LEU A 101 -1.49 -0.85 7.80
N CYS A 102 -2.71 -1.30 8.11
CA CYS A 102 -3.07 -1.74 9.46
C CYS A 102 -2.26 -2.99 9.87
N ASN A 103 -2.05 -3.94 8.94
CA ASN A 103 -1.17 -5.09 9.14
C ASN A 103 0.29 -4.66 9.34
N ALA A 104 0.78 -3.71 8.55
CA ALA A 104 2.12 -3.15 8.69
C ALA A 104 2.32 -2.50 10.07
N ALA A 105 1.33 -1.76 10.55
CA ALA A 105 1.33 -1.16 11.88
C ALA A 105 1.45 -2.21 12.98
N TYR A 106 0.62 -3.26 12.91
CA TYR A 106 0.65 -4.36 13.89
C TYR A 106 1.98 -5.11 13.89
N GLN A 107 2.53 -5.41 12.71
CA GLN A 107 3.80 -6.11 12.57
C GLN A 107 5.02 -5.29 13.03
N THR A 108 4.92 -3.96 12.93
CA THR A 108 6.01 -3.04 13.31
C THR A 108 5.97 -2.69 14.79
N CYS A 109 4.80 -2.75 15.44
CA CYS A 109 4.66 -2.40 16.85
C CYS A 109 5.44 -3.37 17.74
N GLU A 110 6.04 -2.84 18.82
CA GLU A 110 6.73 -3.68 19.79
C GLU A 110 5.74 -4.50 20.61
N THR A 111 6.11 -5.73 20.95
CA THR A 111 5.28 -6.62 21.77
C THR A 111 4.96 -5.98 23.12
N GLY A 112 3.68 -5.93 23.50
CA GLY A 112 3.25 -5.27 24.75
C GLY A 112 2.98 -3.77 24.61
N TYR A 113 3.01 -3.23 23.39
CA TYR A 113 2.58 -1.87 23.13
C TYR A 113 1.08 -1.69 23.42
N THR A 114 0.72 -0.57 24.04
CA THR A 114 -0.64 -0.34 24.57
C THR A 114 -1.74 -0.41 23.51
N ASN A 115 -1.42 -0.05 22.26
CA ASN A 115 -2.38 -0.04 21.16
C ASN A 115 -2.36 -1.33 20.31
N GLU A 116 -1.64 -2.37 20.72
CA GLU A 116 -1.54 -3.63 19.95
C GLU A 116 -2.93 -4.22 19.61
N ALA A 117 -3.82 -4.26 20.61
CA ALA A 117 -5.19 -4.76 20.41
C ALA A 117 -6.02 -3.89 19.47
N LEU A 118 -5.80 -2.57 19.48
CA LEU A 118 -6.46 -1.63 18.57
C LEU A 118 -6.04 -1.91 17.12
N PHE A 119 -4.74 -2.16 16.88
CA PHE A 119 -4.26 -2.49 15.54
C PHE A 119 -4.86 -3.78 15.01
N LYS A 120 -4.93 -4.83 15.84
CA LYS A 120 -5.62 -6.09 15.48
C LYS A 120 -7.09 -5.86 15.11
N ASN A 121 -7.80 -5.05 15.88
CA ASN A 121 -9.20 -4.73 15.62
C ASN A 121 -9.36 -4.00 14.27
N ASN A 122 -8.52 -2.99 14.01
CA ASN A 122 -8.56 -2.23 12.76
C ASN A 122 -8.23 -3.09 11.54
N ILE A 123 -7.32 -4.07 11.67
CA ILE A 123 -7.07 -5.07 10.62
C ILE A 123 -8.35 -5.83 10.29
N THR A 124 -9.00 -6.39 11.31
CA THR A 124 -10.24 -7.16 11.12
C THR A 124 -11.35 -6.32 10.47
N ILE A 125 -11.50 -5.06 10.90
CA ILE A 125 -12.48 -4.14 10.29
C ILE A 125 -12.14 -3.89 8.82
N ALA A 126 -10.89 -3.59 8.49
CA ALA A 126 -10.45 -3.34 7.12
C ALA A 126 -10.63 -4.57 6.23
N GLN A 127 -10.25 -5.75 6.72
CA GLN A 127 -10.41 -7.02 6.00
C GLN A 127 -11.88 -7.32 5.69
N ASN A 128 -12.76 -7.22 6.69
CA ASN A 128 -14.19 -7.45 6.51
C ASN A 128 -14.81 -6.48 5.50
N ALA A 129 -14.38 -5.21 5.50
CA ALA A 129 -14.84 -4.21 4.53
C ALA A 129 -14.36 -4.53 3.11
N ALA A 130 -13.11 -4.96 2.95
CA ALA A 130 -12.56 -5.37 1.65
C ALA A 130 -13.30 -6.60 1.09
N GLU A 131 -13.59 -7.59 1.93
CA GLU A 131 -14.36 -8.77 1.54
C GLU A 131 -15.80 -8.42 1.14
N ALA A 132 -16.46 -7.55 1.92
CA ALA A 132 -17.81 -7.08 1.62
C ALA A 132 -17.87 -6.30 0.29
N GLN A 133 -16.87 -5.47 0.00
CA GLN A 133 -16.79 -4.76 -1.29
C GLN A 133 -16.65 -5.74 -2.46
N LYS A 134 -15.74 -6.72 -2.37
CA LYS A 134 -15.54 -7.74 -3.40
C LYS A 134 -16.83 -8.54 -3.65
N ALA A 135 -17.54 -8.91 -2.59
CA ALA A 135 -18.82 -9.61 -2.69
C ALA A 135 -19.89 -8.76 -3.40
N ALA A 136 -20.00 -7.47 -3.06
CA ALA A 136 -20.96 -6.55 -3.68
C ALA A 136 -20.66 -6.32 -5.18
N GLU A 137 -19.38 -6.22 -5.55
CA GLU A 137 -18.95 -6.09 -6.95
C GLU A 137 -19.26 -7.38 -7.74
N ALA A 138 -19.00 -8.55 -7.16
CA ALA A 138 -19.34 -9.83 -7.77
C ALA A 138 -20.85 -9.99 -7.99
N GLN A 139 -21.67 -9.56 -7.03
CA GLN A 139 -23.13 -9.61 -7.18
C GLN A 139 -23.61 -8.71 -8.31
N LYS A 140 -23.11 -7.46 -8.40
CA LYS A 140 -23.45 -6.55 -9.50
C LYS A 140 -23.05 -7.11 -10.86
N ALA A 141 -21.88 -7.74 -10.95
CA ALA A 141 -21.44 -8.39 -12.19
C ALA A 141 -22.38 -9.55 -12.58
N ALA A 142 -22.80 -10.37 -11.62
CA ALA A 142 -23.72 -11.47 -11.86
C ALA A 142 -25.13 -10.99 -12.29
N GLU A 143 -25.63 -9.91 -11.68
CA GLU A 143 -26.91 -9.29 -12.07
C GLU A 143 -26.84 -8.70 -13.48
N ALA A 144 -25.74 -8.02 -13.83
CA ALA A 144 -25.52 -7.49 -15.17
C ALA A 144 -25.48 -8.60 -16.24
N GLN A 145 -24.85 -9.73 -15.93
CA GLN A 145 -24.84 -10.90 -16.83
C GLN A 145 -26.25 -11.46 -17.04
N ARG A 146 -27.02 -11.66 -15.97
CA ARG A 146 -28.41 -12.14 -16.07
C ARG A 146 -29.29 -11.18 -16.88
N ALA A 147 -29.12 -9.87 -16.70
CA ALA A 147 -29.84 -8.87 -17.49
C ALA A 147 -29.47 -8.95 -18.98
N ALA A 148 -28.19 -9.12 -19.31
CA ALA A 148 -27.72 -9.27 -20.68
C ALA A 148 -28.25 -10.56 -21.33
N GLU A 149 -28.29 -11.67 -20.59
CA GLU A 149 -28.88 -12.93 -21.06
C GLU A 149 -30.39 -12.79 -21.31
N ALA A 150 -31.13 -12.16 -20.39
CA ALA A 150 -32.56 -11.92 -20.57
C ALA A 150 -32.84 -11.08 -21.83
N GLN A 151 -32.04 -10.05 -22.11
CA GLN A 151 -32.17 -9.25 -23.33
C GLN A 151 -31.92 -10.07 -24.59
N ARG A 152 -30.93 -10.98 -24.57
CA ARG A 152 -30.67 -11.89 -25.70
C ARG A 152 -31.84 -12.82 -25.96
N THR A 153 -32.47 -13.35 -24.91
CA THR A 153 -33.64 -14.22 -25.03
C THR A 153 -34.83 -13.47 -25.64
N VAL A 154 -35.13 -12.25 -25.16
CA VAL A 154 -36.20 -11.42 -25.72
C VAL A 154 -35.96 -11.10 -27.20
N GLU A 155 -34.72 -10.76 -27.58
CA GLU A 155 -34.39 -10.50 -28.98
C GLU A 155 -34.51 -11.76 -29.85
N GLN A 156 -34.14 -12.93 -29.34
CA GLN A 156 -34.34 -14.20 -30.04
C GLN A 156 -35.82 -14.51 -30.25
N GLU A 157 -36.67 -14.28 -29.26
CA GLU A 157 -38.12 -14.43 -29.38
C GLU A 157 -38.70 -13.47 -30.43
N ARG A 158 -38.26 -12.21 -30.43
CA ARG A 158 -38.67 -11.21 -31.43
C ARG A 158 -38.28 -11.62 -32.85
N ILE A 159 -37.07 -12.16 -33.03
CA ILE A 159 -36.61 -12.67 -34.32
C ILE A 159 -37.43 -13.90 -34.75
N ALA A 160 -37.73 -14.82 -33.82
CA ALA A 160 -38.51 -16.01 -34.10
C ALA A 160 -39.95 -15.66 -34.49
N GLU A 161 -40.58 -14.72 -33.78
CA GLU A 161 -41.92 -14.22 -34.09
C GLU A 161 -41.97 -13.58 -35.48
N LYS A 162 -40.98 -12.73 -35.80
CA LYS A 162 -40.88 -12.11 -37.13
C LYS A 162 -40.77 -13.17 -38.24
N LYS A 163 -39.93 -14.18 -38.07
CA LYS A 163 -39.80 -15.29 -39.02
C LYS A 163 -41.10 -16.09 -39.16
N ALA A 164 -41.82 -16.32 -38.07
CA ALA A 164 -43.11 -17.00 -38.09
C ALA A 164 -44.18 -16.19 -38.81
N ALA A 165 -44.20 -14.87 -38.63
CA ALA A 165 -45.09 -13.97 -39.35
C ALA A 165 -44.80 -13.95 -40.87
N GLU A 166 -43.54 -13.84 -41.26
CA GLU A 166 -43.10 -13.90 -42.67
C GLU A 166 -43.49 -15.24 -43.32
N ALA A 167 -43.30 -16.36 -42.62
CA ALA A 167 -43.70 -17.69 -43.12
C ALA A 167 -45.22 -17.81 -43.29
N ARG A 168 -46.01 -17.26 -42.36
CA ARG A 168 -47.48 -17.22 -42.47
C ARG A 168 -47.93 -16.39 -43.68
N GLU A 169 -47.29 -15.25 -43.91
CA GLU A 169 -47.58 -14.40 -45.07
C GLU A 169 -47.26 -15.12 -46.39
N HIS A 170 -46.09 -15.77 -46.47
CA HIS A 170 -45.71 -16.57 -47.65
C HIS A 170 -46.72 -17.68 -47.94
N ALA A 171 -47.15 -18.42 -46.91
CA ALA A 171 -48.14 -19.49 -47.05
C ALA A 171 -49.51 -18.95 -47.51
N TRP A 172 -49.93 -17.79 -47.02
CA TRP A 172 -51.15 -17.13 -47.47
C TRP A 172 -51.07 -16.70 -48.94
N ARG A 173 -49.97 -16.06 -49.33
CA ARG A 173 -49.72 -15.65 -50.74
C ARG A 173 -49.74 -16.85 -51.68
N GLU A 174 -49.11 -17.96 -51.29
CA GLU A 174 -49.09 -19.18 -52.10
C GLU A 174 -50.50 -19.79 -52.26
N LYS A 175 -51.28 -19.85 -51.17
CA LYS A 175 -52.69 -20.30 -51.23
C LYS A 175 -53.55 -19.42 -52.14
N ALA A 176 -53.41 -18.10 -52.04
CA ALA A 176 -54.14 -17.14 -52.88
C ALA A 176 -53.80 -17.32 -54.37
N GLN A 177 -52.52 -17.53 -54.69
CA GLN A 177 -52.08 -17.81 -56.07
C GLN A 177 -52.65 -19.12 -56.61
N ARG A 178 -52.70 -20.18 -55.80
CA ARG A 178 -53.31 -21.46 -56.20
C ARG A 178 -54.81 -21.33 -56.44
N ALA A 179 -55.53 -20.62 -55.57
CA ALA A 179 -56.97 -20.39 -55.73
C ALA A 179 -57.31 -19.57 -56.99
N GLY A 180 -56.52 -18.53 -57.29
CA GLY A 180 -56.73 -17.71 -58.50
C GLY A 180 -56.43 -18.45 -59.82
N LYS A 181 -55.57 -19.48 -59.81
CA LYS A 181 -55.31 -20.34 -60.98
C LYS A 181 -56.42 -21.36 -61.24
N LEU A 182 -57.22 -21.71 -60.24
CA LEU A 182 -58.35 -22.66 -60.35
C LEU A 182 -59.63 -22.04 -60.92
N GLN A 183 -59.68 -20.71 -61.08
CA GLN A 183 -60.84 -19.97 -61.60
C GLN A 183 -60.67 -19.48 -63.05
N ARG A 184 -59.55 -19.81 -63.73
CA ARG A 184 -59.31 -19.53 -65.15
C ARG A 184 -59.35 -20.83 -65.95
#